data_AF-A0A2Z4V8W8-F1
#
_entry.id   AF-A0A2Z4V8W8-F1
#
_cell.length_a   1.000
_cell.length_b   1.000
_cell.length_c   1.000
_cell.angle_alpha   90.00
_cell.angle_beta   90.00
_cell.angle_gamma   90.00
#
_symmetry.space_group_name_H-M   'P 1'
#
loop_
_entity.id
_entity.type
_entity.pdbx_description
1 polymer ?
#
loop_
_entity_poly.entity_id
_entity_poly.type
_entity_poly.pdbx_seq_one_letter_code
_entity_poly.pdbx_strand_id
1 'polypeptide(L)'
;MRLSRATSWFLLAFGAWSWFIWVSFTRNLWKDGSGLAFDDAGSPTGYFWVHLLLAVTSFLLGTAVGVIGLRGVRALRRASREEQGA
;
A
#
# COMPACT_ATOMS: atom_id res chain seq x y z
N MET A 1 1.20 -6.46 22.49
CA MET A 1 2.15 -7.43 21.91
C MET A 1 3.25 -6.68 21.17
N ARG A 2 4.53 -6.95 21.40
CA ARG A 2 5.62 -6.35 20.61
C ARG A 2 5.76 -7.10 19.29
N LEU A 3 5.76 -6.38 18.16
CA LEU A 3 6.02 -6.98 16.86
C LEU A 3 7.49 -7.41 16.77
N SER A 4 7.76 -8.58 16.22
CA SER A 4 9.13 -9.03 15.98
C SER A 4 9.85 -8.14 14.96
N ARG A 5 11.19 -8.18 14.94
CA ARG A 5 12.00 -7.46 13.93
C ARG A 5 11.63 -7.89 12.51
N ALA A 6 11.50 -9.21 12.29
CA ALA A 6 11.14 -9.76 10.99
C ALA A 6 9.73 -9.30 10.57
N THR A 7 8.75 -9.38 11.47
CA THR A 7 7.37 -8.95 11.17
C THR A 7 7.30 -7.45 10.84
N SER A 8 8.04 -6.60 11.56
CA SER A 8 8.02 -5.15 11.30
C SER A 8 8.56 -4.80 9.91
N TRP A 9 9.65 -5.45 9.50
CA TRP A 9 10.20 -5.30 8.16
C TRP A 9 9.28 -5.88 7.10
N PHE A 10 8.67 -7.05 7.36
CA PHE A 10 7.68 -7.65 6.47
C PHE A 10 6.50 -6.70 6.21
N LEU A 11 5.89 -6.13 7.26
CA LEU A 11 4.78 -5.19 7.10
C LEU A 11 5.19 -3.93 6.34
N LEU A 12 6.39 -3.42 6.58
CA LEU A 12 6.91 -2.26 5.87
C LEU A 12 7.11 -2.56 4.37
N ALA A 13 7.74 -3.69 4.06
CA ALA A 13 7.96 -4.13 2.68
C ALA A 13 6.62 -4.41 1.97
N PHE A 14 5.67 -5.06 2.67
CA PHE A 14 4.34 -5.33 2.15
C PHE A 14 3.56 -4.05 1.86
N GLY A 15 3.62 -3.04 2.74
CA GLY A 15 3.01 -1.73 2.49
C GLY A 15 3.60 -1.04 1.25
N ALA A 16 4.94 -1.07 1.11
CA ALA A 16 5.61 -0.50 -0.05
C ALA A 16 5.28 -1.24 -1.36
N TRP A 17 5.20 -2.58 -1.32
CA TRP A 17 4.77 -3.39 -2.45
C TRP A 17 3.31 -3.10 -2.83
N SER A 18 2.43 -2.97 -1.83
CA SER A 18 1.03 -2.62 -2.03
C SER A 18 0.90 -1.29 -2.79
N TRP A 19 1.69 -0.27 -2.44
CA TRP A 19 1.74 0.98 -3.20
C TRP A 19 2.09 0.75 -4.67
N PHE A 20 3.11 -0.06 -4.95
CA PHE A 20 3.52 -0.34 -6.32
C PHE A 20 2.38 -0.99 -7.13
N ILE A 21 1.67 -1.96 -6.56
CA ILE A 21 0.53 -2.62 -7.19
C ILE A 21 -0.60 -1.63 -7.46
N TRP A 22 -1.07 -0.91 -6.44
CA TRP A 22 -2.26 -0.07 -6.58
C TRP A 22 -2.02 1.16 -7.44
N VAL A 23 -0.85 1.80 -7.35
CA VAL A 23 -0.49 2.92 -8.24
C VAL A 23 -0.40 2.45 -9.69
N SER A 24 0.23 1.31 -9.93
CA SER A 24 0.36 0.77 -11.30
C SER A 24 -1.01 0.37 -11.86
N PHE A 25 -1.85 -0.27 -11.05
CA PHE A 25 -3.21 -0.65 -11.42
C PHE A 25 -4.06 0.58 -11.74
N THR A 26 -4.08 1.62 -10.88
CA THR A 26 -4.85 2.84 -11.13
C THR A 26 -4.36 3.58 -12.38
N ARG A 27 -3.04 3.60 -12.65
CA ARG A 27 -2.50 4.14 -13.90
C ARG A 27 -2.99 3.36 -15.12
N ASN A 28 -3.07 2.03 -15.02
CA ASN A 28 -3.56 1.19 -16.10
C ASN A 28 -5.08 1.35 -16.30
N LEU A 29 -5.84 1.47 -15.20
CA LEU A 29 -7.27 1.74 -15.22
C LEU A 29 -7.57 3.07 -15.94
N TRP A 30 -6.79 4.11 -15.64
CA TRP A 30 -6.96 5.43 -16.26
C TRP A 30 -6.56 5.46 -17.74
N LYS A 31 -5.63 4.60 -18.15
CA LYS A 31 -5.23 4.40 -19.55
C LYS A 31 -6.16 3.45 -20.30
N ASP A 32 -7.23 3.00 -19.65
CA ASP A 32 -8.14 2.00 -20.18
C ASP A 32 -7.44 0.71 -20.66
N GLY A 33 -6.47 0.21 -19.90
CA GLY A 33 -5.70 -0.96 -20.29
C GLY A 33 -6.51 -2.25 -20.46
N SER A 34 -7.77 -2.28 -19.99
CA SER A 34 -8.72 -3.38 -20.20
C SER A 34 -9.75 -3.12 -21.31
N GLY A 35 -9.89 -1.89 -21.79
CA GLY A 35 -10.95 -1.49 -22.74
C GLY A 35 -12.36 -1.45 -22.13
N LEU A 36 -12.47 -1.42 -20.79
CA LEU A 36 -13.74 -1.47 -20.05
C LEU A 36 -13.98 -0.22 -19.21
N ALA A 37 -12.95 0.63 -19.03
CA ALA A 37 -12.97 1.71 -18.07
C ALA A 37 -13.77 2.92 -18.59
N PHE A 38 -13.76 3.12 -19.91
CA PHE A 38 -14.52 4.17 -20.58
C PHE A 38 -15.38 3.59 -21.69
N ASP A 39 -16.54 4.20 -21.94
CA ASP A 39 -17.38 3.87 -23.10
C ASP A 39 -16.93 4.60 -24.37
N ASP A 40 -17.61 4.36 -25.50
CA ASP A 40 -17.30 4.96 -26.80
C ASP A 40 -17.40 6.50 -26.78
N ALA A 41 -18.17 7.07 -25.84
CA ALA A 41 -18.28 8.52 -25.63
C ALA A 41 -17.22 9.07 -24.67
N GLY A 42 -16.34 8.21 -24.13
CA GLY A 42 -15.30 8.57 -23.17
C GLY A 42 -15.81 8.72 -21.73
N SER A 43 -17.03 8.31 -21.42
CA SER A 43 -17.59 8.39 -20.07
C SER A 43 -17.13 7.22 -19.21
N PRO A 44 -16.80 7.45 -17.92
CA PRO A 44 -16.35 6.38 -17.04
C PRO A 44 -17.49 5.40 -16.75
N THR A 45 -17.22 4.11 -16.92
CA THR A 45 -18.22 3.05 -16.73
C THR A 45 -18.34 2.63 -15.25
N GLY A 46 -19.31 1.77 -14.94
CA GLY A 46 -19.40 1.13 -13.62
C GLY A 46 -18.14 0.32 -13.27
N TYR A 47 -17.49 -0.30 -14.25
CA TYR A 47 -16.23 -1.03 -14.07
C TYR A 47 -15.15 -0.10 -13.53
N PHE A 48 -15.01 1.10 -14.11
CA PHE A 48 -14.06 2.10 -13.64
C PHE A 48 -14.30 2.49 -12.18
N TRP A 49 -15.53 2.84 -11.81
CA TRP A 49 -15.84 3.30 -10.45
C TRP A 49 -15.64 2.22 -9.39
N VAL A 50 -16.07 0.99 -9.66
CA VAL A 50 -15.87 -0.15 -8.74
C VAL A 50 -14.37 -0.39 -8.52
N HIS A 51 -13.59 -0.46 -9.60
CA HIS A 51 -12.16 -0.75 -9.49
C HIS A 51 -11.37 0.41 -8.90
N LEU A 52 -11.76 1.66 -9.19
CA LEU A 52 -11.14 2.83 -8.58
C LEU A 52 -11.39 2.85 -7.07
N LEU A 53 -12.62 2.60 -6.62
CA LEU A 53 -12.96 2.52 -5.19
C LEU A 53 -12.16 1.41 -4.49
N LEU A 54 -12.10 0.22 -5.10
CA LEU A 54 -11.33 -0.91 -4.57
C LEU A 54 -9.83 -0.59 -4.49
N ALA A 55 -9.27 0.02 -5.54
CA ALA A 55 -7.87 0.41 -5.59
C ALA A 55 -7.53 1.45 -4.52
N VAL A 56 -8.33 2.51 -4.38
CA VAL A 56 -8.14 3.56 -3.37
C VAL A 56 -8.23 2.99 -1.97
N THR A 57 -9.27 2.19 -1.68
CA THR A 57 -9.45 1.56 -0.37
C THR A 57 -8.26 0.67 -0.02
N SER A 58 -7.83 -0.16 -0.98
CA SER A 58 -6.73 -1.10 -0.77
C SER A 58 -5.38 -0.39 -0.64
N PHE A 59 -5.17 0.71 -1.35
CA PHE A 59 -4.01 1.58 -1.19
C PHE A 59 -3.94 2.19 0.22
N LEU A 60 -5.07 2.67 0.75
CA LEU A 60 -5.14 3.20 2.11
C LEU A 60 -4.84 2.13 3.16
N LEU A 61 -5.40 0.93 3.00
CA LEU A 61 -5.11 -0.21 3.88
C LEU A 61 -3.62 -0.61 3.80
N GLY A 62 -3.05 -0.69 2.61
CA GLY A 62 -1.61 -0.94 2.41
C GLY A 62 -0.73 0.13 3.07
N THR A 63 -1.14 1.39 2.99
CA THR A 63 -0.48 2.51 3.66
C THR A 63 -0.51 2.35 5.18
N ALA A 64 -1.68 2.02 5.76
CA ALA A 64 -1.82 1.80 7.19
C ALA A 64 -0.90 0.65 7.67
N VAL A 65 -0.86 -0.46 6.92
CA VAL A 65 0.05 -1.58 7.20
C VAL A 65 1.51 -1.16 7.15
N GLY A 66 1.91 -0.41 6.11
CA GLY A 66 3.27 0.12 5.98
C GLY A 66 3.66 1.04 7.13
N VAL A 67 2.75 1.90 7.58
CA VAL A 67 2.95 2.79 8.75
C VAL A 67 3.14 1.98 10.04
N ILE A 68 2.37 0.91 10.24
CA ILE A 68 2.55 0.01 11.39
C ILE A 68 3.93 -0.65 11.34
N GLY A 69 4.34 -1.17 10.18
CA GLY A 69 5.68 -1.73 9.97
C GLY A 69 6.80 -0.73 10.26
N LEU A 70 6.67 0.50 9.75
CA LEU A 70 7.62 1.59 9.97
C LEU A 70 7.77 1.95 11.45
N ARG A 71 6.64 2.04 12.17
CA ARG A 71 6.64 2.29 13.62
C ARG A 71 7.33 1.15 14.37
N GLY A 72 7.10 -0.10 13.97
CA GLY A 72 7.79 -1.27 14.50
C GLY A 72 9.31 -1.18 14.31
N VAL A 73 9.77 -0.93 13.08
CA VAL A 73 11.20 -0.80 12.77
C VAL A 73 11.85 0.34 13.55
N ARG A 74 11.18 1.50 13.67
CA ARG A 74 11.70 2.65 14.46
C ARG A 74 11.82 2.33 15.95
N ALA A 75 10.82 1.66 16.54
CA ALA A 75 10.86 1.26 17.95
C ALA A 75 12.02 0.29 18.24
N LEU A 76 12.26 -0.67 17.34
CA LEU A 76 13.36 -1.62 17.44
C LEU A 76 14.73 -0.94 17.32
N ARG A 77 14.89 0.01 16.39
CA ARG A 77 16.13 0.80 16.25
C ARG A 77 16.45 1.63 17.48
N ARG A 78 15.44 2.13 18.19
CA ARG A 78 15.61 2.87 19.43
C ARG A 78 16.11 1.95 20.56
N ALA A 79 15.47 0.80 20.74
CA ALA A 79 15.85 -0.17 21.77
C ALA A 79 17.32 -0.66 21.60
N SER A 80 17.74 -0.97 20.38
CA SER A 80 19.13 -1.38 20.13
C SER A 80 20.19 -0.29 20.39
N ARG A 81 19.83 1.00 20.31
CA ARG A 81 20.75 2.10 20.65
C ARG A 81 20.89 2.28 22.16
N GLU A 82 19.81 2.10 22.90
CA GLU A 82 19.82 2.18 24.37
C GLU A 82 20.68 1.05 24.97
N GLU A 83 20.63 -0.16 24.39
CA GLU A 83 21.46 -1.31 24.80
C GLU A 83 22.96 -1.16 24.49
N GLN A 84 23.33 -0.41 23.44
CA GLN A 84 24.74 -0.20 23.06
C GLN A 84 25.40 0.99 23.78
N GLY A 85 24.61 1.83 24.45
CA GLY A 85 25.10 2.99 25.21
C GLY A 85 25.10 2.79 26.73
N ALA A 86 24.66 1.62 27.21
CA ALA A 86 24.71 1.17 28.61
C ALA A 86 25.86 0.18 28.80
#